data_AF-A0A9N8ESJ8-F1
#
_entry.id   AF-A0A9N8ESJ8-F1
#
_cell.length_a   1.000
_cell.length_b   1.000
_cell.length_c   1.000
_cell.angle_alpha   90.00
_cell.angle_beta   90.00
_cell.angle_gamma   90.00
#
_symmetry.space_group_name_H-M   'P 1'
#
loop_
_entity.id
_entity.type
_entity.pdbx_description
1 polymer ?
#
loop_
_entity_poly.entity_id
_entity_poly.type
_entity_poly.pdbx_seq_one_letter_code
_entity_poly.pdbx_strand_id
1 'polypeptide(L)'
;MALPEIKDMKLREMRTELEGYGISTRSFLEKREFLDALKKARDEGMTPINGRSNDNPQAQQEKSANGYYQGSAGYAQSAKYSTESSNGQTYKRATRNGASAQQTKTTTTNNSHSNGAEQQQQRNGSTDKTSSSSRKQRLQQELEKAKTMRVGELRQQLKEMGINTKAFFEKSEFVRAYAEAIVDGKGGASGSSQQQQQQQEPFDPEYRDVVLQKFDAEAQKGYLLAGTIIDIDLKQ
;
A
#
# COMPACT_ATOMS: atom_id res chain seq x y z
N MET A 1 -4.58 42.65 26.94
CA MET A 1 -5.00 42.67 25.52
C MET A 1 -5.78 41.39 25.26
N ALA A 2 -6.91 41.44 24.56
CA ALA A 2 -7.61 40.22 24.16
C ALA A 2 -6.83 39.55 23.01
N LEU A 3 -6.44 38.29 23.18
CA LEU A 3 -5.82 37.50 22.12
C LEU A 3 -6.89 37.10 21.09
N PRO A 4 -6.58 37.09 19.78
CA PRO A 4 -7.52 36.67 18.75
C PRO A 4 -7.90 35.18 18.90
N GLU A 5 -9.10 34.82 18.43
CA GLU A 5 -9.57 33.43 18.45
C GLU A 5 -8.70 32.57 17.52
N ILE A 6 -8.21 31.44 18.05
CA ILE A 6 -7.18 30.61 17.40
C ILE A 6 -7.65 30.09 16.02
N LYS A 7 -8.97 29.88 15.85
CA LYS A 7 -9.55 29.34 14.60
C LYS A 7 -9.34 30.26 13.39
N ASP A 8 -9.42 31.57 13.62
CA ASP A 8 -9.39 32.60 12.58
C ASP A 8 -7.96 33.02 12.19
N MET A 9 -6.96 32.65 13.00
CA MET A 9 -5.56 32.86 12.67
C MET A 9 -5.18 32.17 11.35
N LYS A 10 -4.25 32.79 10.62
CA LYS A 10 -3.64 32.20 9.44
C LYS A 10 -2.53 31.23 9.86
N LEU A 11 -2.30 30.19 9.06
CA LEU A 11 -1.29 29.15 9.35
C LEU A 11 0.11 29.75 9.57
N ARG A 12 0.44 30.85 8.89
CA ARG A 12 1.70 31.59 9.08
C ARG A 12 1.81 32.23 10.47
N GLU A 13 0.72 32.84 10.97
CA GLU A 13 0.67 33.46 12.29
C GLU A 13 0.77 32.38 13.38
N MET A 14 0.04 31.28 13.22
CA MET A 14 0.12 30.12 14.12
C MET A 14 1.54 29.58 14.24
N ARG A 15 2.23 29.47 13.10
CA ARG A 15 3.60 29.00 13.04
C ARG A 15 4.55 29.92 13.80
N THR A 16 4.45 31.24 13.58
CA THR A 16 5.27 32.23 14.28
C THR A 16 5.02 32.22 15.79
N GLU A 17 3.77 32.03 16.24
CA GLU A 17 3.44 31.95 17.67
C GLU A 17 4.02 30.66 18.31
N LEU A 18 3.89 29.50 17.65
CA LEU A 18 4.49 28.23 18.12
C LEU A 18 6.03 28.23 18.11
N GLU A 19 6.66 28.75 17.05
CA GLU A 19 8.12 28.93 16.99
C GLU A 19 8.57 29.90 18.10
N GLY A 20 7.76 30.91 18.44
CA GLY A 20 7.96 31.81 19.59
C GLY A 20 7.90 31.09 20.94
N TYR A 21 7.05 30.07 21.11
CA TYR A 21 7.06 29.18 22.28
C TYR A 21 8.22 28.17 22.28
N GLY A 22 9.08 28.17 21.25
CA GLY A 22 10.16 27.18 21.10
C GLY A 22 9.68 25.81 20.59
N ILE A 23 8.43 25.71 20.11
CA ILE A 23 7.85 24.47 19.59
C ILE A 23 8.17 24.36 18.09
N SER A 24 8.96 23.34 17.72
CA SER A 24 9.31 23.10 16.31
C SER A 24 8.10 22.72 15.49
N THR A 25 7.75 23.55 14.50
CA THR A 25 6.59 23.29 13.62
C THR A 25 6.93 22.47 12.38
N ARG A 26 8.13 21.88 12.29
CA ARG A 26 8.56 21.12 11.11
C ARG A 26 7.84 19.78 10.94
N SER A 27 7.25 19.25 12.01
CA SER A 27 6.50 18.00 12.03
C SER A 27 5.00 18.16 11.74
N PHE A 28 4.45 19.37 11.89
CA PHE A 28 3.02 19.62 11.65
C PHE A 28 2.74 19.77 10.16
N LEU A 29 1.78 19.00 9.66
CA LEU A 29 1.37 18.95 8.25
C LEU A 29 -0.04 19.55 8.05
N GLU A 30 -0.89 19.55 9.07
CA GLU A 30 -2.31 19.91 8.94
C GLU A 30 -2.73 21.02 9.90
N LYS A 31 -3.61 21.96 9.46
CA LYS A 31 -4.05 23.12 10.27
C LYS A 31 -4.58 22.72 11.66
N ARG A 32 -5.22 21.55 11.81
CA ARG A 32 -5.71 21.05 13.11
C ARG A 32 -4.58 20.83 14.13
N GLU A 33 -3.43 20.34 13.71
CA GLU A 33 -2.29 20.06 14.59
C GLU A 33 -1.71 21.37 15.15
N PHE A 34 -1.66 22.42 14.33
CA PHE A 34 -1.28 23.77 14.77
C PHE A 34 -2.27 24.34 15.80
N LEU A 35 -3.58 24.12 15.61
CA LEU A 35 -4.62 24.56 16.56
C LEU A 35 -4.50 23.85 17.91
N ASP A 36 -4.33 22.53 17.91
CA ASP A 36 -4.21 21.72 19.12
C ASP A 36 -2.91 22.05 19.88
N ALA A 37 -1.79 22.23 19.16
CA ALA A 37 -0.52 22.65 19.74
C ALA A 37 -0.59 24.05 20.35
N LEU A 38 -1.25 25.01 19.68
CA LEU A 38 -1.43 26.38 20.20
C LEU A 38 -2.31 26.41 21.43
N LYS A 39 -3.43 25.67 21.40
CA LYS A 39 -4.31 25.54 22.55
C LYS A 39 -3.55 24.98 23.73
N LYS A 40 -2.80 23.88 23.54
CA LYS A 40 -1.96 23.27 24.57
C LYS A 40 -0.91 24.23 25.13
N ALA A 41 -0.18 24.96 24.28
CA ALA A 41 0.84 25.92 24.74
C ALA A 41 0.25 27.07 25.57
N ARG A 42 -0.95 27.56 25.20
CA ARG A 42 -1.69 28.57 25.97
C ARG A 42 -2.25 28.00 27.28
N ASP A 43 -2.78 26.78 27.27
CA ASP A 43 -3.28 26.06 28.46
C ASP A 43 -2.13 25.74 29.45
N GLU A 44 -0.93 25.45 28.96
CA GLU A 44 0.31 25.27 29.75
C GLU A 44 0.93 26.59 30.23
N GLY A 45 0.36 27.74 29.88
CA GLY A 45 0.83 29.06 30.31
C GLY A 45 2.18 29.46 29.72
N MET A 46 2.59 28.87 28.58
CA MET A 46 3.84 29.24 27.93
C MET A 46 3.82 30.70 27.49
N THR A 47 4.90 31.43 27.78
CA THR A 47 5.13 32.79 27.29
C THR A 47 6.07 32.77 26.08
N PRO A 48 5.83 33.57 25.02
CA PRO A 48 6.69 33.56 23.85
C PRO A 48 8.10 34.07 24.20
N ILE A 49 9.12 33.30 23.81
CA ILE A 49 10.54 33.61 23.96
C ILE A 49 10.93 34.63 22.87
N ASN A 50 10.40 35.85 22.99
CA ASN A 50 10.76 36.99 22.15
C ASN A 50 12.23 37.36 22.39
N GLY A 51 13.13 36.80 21.58
CA GLY A 51 14.56 37.10 21.68
C GLY A 51 15.51 36.05 21.11
N ARG A 52 15.05 34.83 20.78
CA ARG A 52 15.88 33.88 20.04
C ARG A 52 15.93 34.24 18.56
N SER A 53 16.97 35.01 18.21
CA SER A 53 17.49 35.14 16.85
C SER A 53 17.53 33.80 16.13
N ASN A 54 17.32 33.81 14.82
CA ASN A 54 17.16 32.62 13.99
C ASN A 54 18.51 31.95 13.66
N ASP A 55 19.34 31.73 14.70
CA ASP A 55 20.66 31.13 14.61
C ASP A 55 20.52 29.63 14.32
N ASN A 56 20.54 29.34 13.02
CA ASN A 56 20.37 28.02 12.43
C ASN A 56 21.30 26.96 13.06
N PRO A 57 20.79 26.00 13.86
CA PRO A 57 21.60 24.95 14.45
C PRO A 57 21.87 23.85 13.42
N GLN A 58 22.76 24.13 12.46
CA GLN A 58 23.10 23.24 11.36
C GLN A 58 24.62 23.14 11.12
N ALA A 59 25.42 22.97 12.18
CA ALA A 59 26.80 22.47 12.07
C ALA A 59 27.44 22.10 13.43
N GLN A 60 27.05 20.96 14.03
CA GLN A 60 27.91 20.26 14.99
C GLN A 60 27.91 18.75 14.69
N GLN A 61 28.55 18.38 13.57
CA GLN A 61 29.15 17.05 13.46
C GLN A 61 30.51 17.12 14.18
N GLU A 62 30.58 16.55 15.37
CA GLU A 62 31.83 16.48 16.12
C GLU A 62 32.82 15.55 15.42
N LYS A 63 33.97 16.09 15.04
CA LYS A 63 35.09 15.34 14.49
C LYS A 63 35.90 14.74 15.64
N SER A 64 35.56 13.52 16.06
CA SER A 64 36.44 12.73 16.93
C SER A 64 37.43 11.94 16.07
N ALA A 65 38.69 12.38 16.05
CA ALA A 65 39.76 11.72 15.30
C ALA A 65 40.39 10.58 16.12
N ASN A 66 40.37 9.35 15.57
CA ASN A 66 41.50 8.40 15.60
C ASN A 66 41.13 7.08 14.91
N GLY A 67 42.09 6.46 14.22
CA GLY A 67 41.89 5.14 13.59
C GLY A 67 42.65 4.94 12.29
N TYR A 68 43.99 4.89 12.37
CA TYR A 68 44.83 4.43 11.27
C TYR A 68 44.38 3.03 10.80
N TYR A 69 44.07 2.87 9.52
CA TYR A 69 44.33 1.61 8.83
C TYR A 69 45.09 1.88 7.53
N GLN A 70 46.33 1.43 7.54
CA GLN A 70 47.29 1.55 6.45
C GLN A 70 47.26 0.25 5.64
N GLY A 71 47.00 0.37 4.34
CA GLY A 71 47.00 -0.74 3.39
C GLY A 71 45.95 -0.52 2.29
N SER A 72 46.23 -0.65 1.01
CA SER A 72 47.47 -0.96 0.28
C SER A 72 47.06 -0.96 -1.19
N ALA A 73 47.86 -0.35 -2.07
CA ALA A 73 47.90 -0.51 -3.53
C ALA A 73 46.67 -1.12 -4.26
N GLY A 74 45.97 -0.31 -5.07
CA GLY A 74 44.91 -0.83 -5.94
C GLY A 74 44.43 0.11 -7.05
N TYR A 75 45.22 0.17 -8.15
CA TYR A 75 44.78 0.40 -9.54
C TYR A 75 43.84 1.60 -9.83
N ALA A 76 44.41 2.61 -10.49
CA ALA A 76 43.60 3.59 -11.21
C ALA A 76 42.86 2.94 -12.39
N GLN A 77 41.56 3.21 -12.54
CA GLN A 77 40.89 3.21 -13.84
C GLN A 77 39.86 4.33 -13.91
N SER A 78 40.15 5.30 -14.76
CA SER A 78 39.28 6.42 -15.08
C SER A 78 38.08 5.96 -15.89
N ALA A 79 36.89 5.90 -15.28
CA ALA A 79 35.65 5.67 -16.00
C ALA A 79 34.92 7.01 -16.20
N LYS A 80 35.13 7.63 -17.37
CA LYS A 80 34.35 8.77 -17.83
C LYS A 80 32.95 8.27 -18.22
N TYR A 81 31.94 8.53 -17.39
CA TYR A 81 30.55 8.36 -17.82
C TYR A 81 29.96 9.71 -18.21
N SER A 82 29.72 9.83 -19.52
CA SER A 82 29.11 10.99 -20.15
C SER A 82 27.70 11.21 -19.61
N THR A 83 27.37 12.45 -19.25
CA THR A 83 25.99 12.86 -18.97
C THR A 83 25.22 13.02 -20.28
N GLU A 84 24.74 11.91 -20.84
CA GLU A 84 23.84 11.96 -21.99
C GLU A 84 22.45 12.41 -21.56
N SER A 85 22.20 13.70 -21.81
CA SER A 85 20.91 14.36 -21.63
C SER A 85 19.87 13.74 -22.58
N SER A 86 19.01 12.85 -22.06
CA SER A 86 17.95 12.22 -22.85
C SER A 86 16.67 13.08 -22.85
N ASN A 87 16.17 13.32 -24.06
CA ASN A 87 15.06 14.20 -24.39
C ASN A 87 13.85 14.15 -23.44
N GLY A 88 13.54 15.31 -22.84
CA GLY A 88 12.25 15.55 -22.19
C GLY A 88 11.10 15.60 -23.20
N GLN A 89 10.53 14.44 -23.55
CA GLN A 89 9.29 14.38 -24.31
C GLN A 89 8.14 14.99 -23.49
N THR A 90 7.80 16.23 -23.84
CA THR A 90 6.76 17.00 -23.14
C THR A 90 5.39 16.62 -23.69
N TYR A 91 4.73 15.63 -23.11
CA TYR A 91 3.38 15.25 -23.50
C TYR A 91 2.38 16.34 -23.09
N LYS A 92 2.00 17.22 -24.03
CA LYS A 92 0.91 18.18 -23.84
C LYS A 92 -0.43 17.46 -23.78
N ARG A 93 -0.82 16.98 -22.59
CA ARG A 93 -2.16 16.43 -22.35
C ARG A 93 -3.19 17.56 -22.40
N ALA A 94 -3.88 17.70 -23.52
CA ALA A 94 -4.94 18.68 -23.69
C ALA A 94 -6.13 18.37 -22.76
N THR A 95 -6.35 19.21 -21.75
CA THR A 95 -7.55 19.17 -20.91
C THR A 95 -8.71 19.86 -21.61
N ARG A 96 -9.53 19.08 -22.35
CA ARG A 96 -10.88 19.52 -22.74
C ARG A 96 -11.81 19.48 -21.52
N ASN A 97 -11.86 20.56 -20.75
CA ASN A 97 -12.96 20.79 -19.81
C ASN A 97 -14.01 21.68 -20.49
N GLY A 98 -14.88 21.05 -21.28
CA GLY A 98 -16.14 21.66 -21.73
C GLY A 98 -17.15 21.68 -20.59
N ALA A 99 -17.96 22.74 -20.51
CA ALA A 99 -18.91 22.94 -19.43
C ALA A 99 -20.20 22.12 -19.59
N SER A 100 -20.63 21.49 -18.50
CA SER A 100 -22.04 21.35 -18.08
C SER A 100 -22.00 20.90 -16.60
N ALA A 101 -22.60 21.55 -15.61
CA ALA A 101 -23.86 22.29 -15.56
C ALA A 101 -25.09 21.40 -15.81
N GLN A 102 -25.32 20.45 -14.90
CA GLN A 102 -26.67 20.08 -14.48
C GLN A 102 -26.68 19.57 -13.04
N GLN A 103 -27.51 20.21 -12.22
CA GLN A 103 -27.81 19.76 -10.85
C GLN A 103 -28.69 18.51 -10.95
N THR A 104 -28.31 17.42 -10.31
CA THR A 104 -29.23 16.31 -10.04
C THR A 104 -29.35 16.08 -8.55
N LYS A 105 -30.60 16.13 -8.08
CA LYS A 105 -31.01 16.13 -6.69
C LYS A 105 -31.85 14.87 -6.48
N THR A 106 -31.24 13.79 -6.00
CA THR A 106 -31.92 12.53 -5.64
C THR A 106 -31.34 12.04 -4.31
N THR A 107 -32.08 12.17 -3.20
CA THR A 107 -33.15 11.28 -2.70
C THR A 107 -32.61 9.97 -2.11
N THR A 108 -32.79 9.86 -0.79
CA THR A 108 -32.62 8.66 0.05
C THR A 108 -33.24 7.40 -0.57
N THR A 109 -32.54 6.27 -0.53
CA THR A 109 -33.22 4.96 -0.53
C THR A 109 -32.45 3.95 0.33
N ASN A 110 -33.05 3.58 1.46
CA ASN A 110 -32.60 2.45 2.27
C ASN A 110 -32.84 1.17 1.46
N ASN A 111 -31.81 0.41 1.13
CA ASN A 111 -32.00 -0.88 0.48
C ASN A 111 -32.16 -2.00 1.51
N SER A 112 -33.39 -2.22 1.95
CA SER A 112 -33.81 -3.47 2.59
C SER A 112 -34.26 -4.43 1.49
N HIS A 113 -33.63 -5.59 1.37
CA HIS A 113 -34.14 -6.70 0.56
C HIS A 113 -34.18 -7.98 1.38
N SER A 114 -35.35 -8.62 1.34
CA SER A 114 -35.74 -9.76 2.15
C SER A 114 -35.56 -11.09 1.43
N ASN A 115 -35.22 -12.12 2.20
CA ASN A 115 -35.63 -13.53 2.07
C ASN A 115 -35.84 -14.13 0.67
N GLY A 116 -34.89 -14.99 0.28
CA GLY A 116 -35.10 -16.08 -0.66
C GLY A 116 -34.62 -17.41 -0.04
N ALA A 117 -35.56 -18.25 0.36
CA ALA A 117 -35.36 -19.70 0.51
C ALA A 117 -35.12 -20.31 -0.90
N GLU A 118 -34.52 -21.47 -1.17
CA GLU A 118 -33.94 -22.57 -0.38
C GLU A 118 -33.09 -23.44 -1.40
N GLN A 119 -32.36 -24.53 -1.12
CA GLN A 119 -32.15 -25.40 0.05
C GLN A 119 -30.79 -26.14 -0.09
N GLN A 120 -30.08 -26.44 1.02
CA GLN A 120 -29.20 -27.63 1.23
C GLN A 120 -27.99 -27.92 0.29
N GLN A 121 -26.79 -28.40 0.72
CA GLN A 121 -26.37 -29.13 1.93
C GLN A 121 -24.85 -28.96 2.24
N GLN A 122 -24.50 -28.77 3.52
CA GLN A 122 -23.32 -29.34 4.25
C GLN A 122 -21.87 -28.94 3.85
N ARG A 123 -20.89 -28.77 4.76
CA ARG A 123 -20.82 -28.68 6.25
C ARG A 123 -19.46 -28.09 6.67
N ASN A 124 -19.44 -27.32 7.78
CA ASN A 124 -18.35 -27.06 8.77
C ASN A 124 -18.05 -25.57 9.05
N GLY A 125 -17.90 -25.24 10.35
CA GLY A 125 -17.28 -23.98 10.78
C GLY A 125 -18.16 -22.91 11.46
N SER A 126 -19.34 -23.25 12.00
CA SER A 126 -20.10 -22.30 12.84
C SER A 126 -19.61 -22.25 14.29
N THR A 127 -18.88 -21.19 14.65
CA THR A 127 -18.80 -20.64 16.03
C THR A 127 -18.60 -19.12 15.96
N ASP A 128 -19.14 -18.40 16.94
CA ASP A 128 -18.99 -16.95 17.19
C ASP A 128 -19.54 -15.92 16.18
N LYS A 129 -20.87 -15.81 16.10
CA LYS A 129 -21.50 -14.53 15.68
C LYS A 129 -21.23 -13.39 16.68
N THR A 130 -20.99 -13.68 17.95
CA THR A 130 -20.74 -12.72 19.05
C THR A 130 -19.37 -12.06 18.99
N SER A 131 -18.35 -12.68 18.38
CA SER A 131 -17.02 -12.06 18.24
C SER A 131 -16.94 -11.05 17.09
N SER A 132 -17.89 -11.09 16.14
CA SER A 132 -17.85 -10.33 14.89
C SER A 132 -17.89 -8.80 15.09
N SER A 133 -18.63 -8.29 16.07
CA SER A 133 -18.68 -6.86 16.43
C SER A 133 -17.34 -6.39 16.99
N SER A 134 -16.77 -7.16 17.94
CA SER A 134 -15.44 -6.93 18.51
C SER A 134 -14.32 -7.00 17.44
N ARG A 135 -14.43 -7.94 16.49
CA ARG A 135 -13.47 -8.07 15.37
C ARG A 135 -13.55 -6.84 14.46
N LYS A 136 -14.75 -6.40 14.08
CA LYS A 136 -14.95 -5.20 13.24
C LYS A 136 -14.44 -3.92 13.94
N GLN A 137 -14.67 -3.79 15.25
CA GLN A 137 -14.19 -2.65 16.03
C GLN A 137 -12.66 -2.60 16.08
N ARG A 138 -12.00 -3.74 16.37
CA ARG A 138 -10.53 -3.85 16.34
C ARG A 138 -9.96 -3.55 14.95
N LEU A 139 -10.61 -4.07 13.89
CA LEU A 139 -10.21 -3.79 12.51
C LEU A 139 -10.27 -2.30 12.18
N GLN A 140 -11.30 -1.60 12.63
CA GLN A 140 -11.39 -0.16 12.41
C GLN A 140 -10.31 0.62 13.17
N GLN A 141 -9.98 0.22 14.41
CA GLN A 141 -8.88 0.83 15.18
C GLN A 141 -7.52 0.62 14.50
N GLU A 142 -7.23 -0.59 14.06
CA GLU A 142 -5.98 -0.90 13.34
C GLU A 142 -5.92 -0.25 11.96
N LEU A 143 -7.05 -0.07 11.26
CA LEU A 143 -7.11 0.73 10.03
C LEU A 143 -6.76 2.20 10.28
N GLU A 144 -7.31 2.84 11.31
CA GLU A 144 -6.99 4.23 11.67
C GLU A 144 -5.50 4.39 12.00
N LYS A 145 -4.94 3.46 12.79
CA LYS A 145 -3.52 3.40 13.13
C LYS A 145 -2.62 3.15 11.91
N ALA A 146 -2.99 2.24 11.02
CA ALA A 146 -2.21 1.96 9.81
C ALA A 146 -2.23 3.12 8.80
N LYS A 147 -3.29 3.95 8.77
CA LYS A 147 -3.34 5.16 7.92
C LYS A 147 -2.24 6.17 8.28
N THR A 148 -1.84 6.30 9.55
CA THR A 148 -0.79 7.24 9.97
C THR A 148 0.62 6.72 9.67
N MET A 149 0.82 5.41 9.59
CA MET A 149 2.10 4.78 9.27
C MET A 149 2.56 5.07 7.82
N ARG A 150 3.87 5.01 7.60
CA ARG A 150 4.49 5.13 6.27
C ARG A 150 4.42 3.79 5.53
N VAL A 151 4.33 3.83 4.20
CA VAL A 151 4.27 2.62 3.35
C VAL A 151 5.50 1.71 3.55
N GLY A 152 6.67 2.27 3.86
CA GLY A 152 7.87 1.49 4.20
C GLY A 152 7.71 0.67 5.48
N GLU A 153 7.15 1.27 6.54
CA GLU A 153 6.89 0.61 7.83
C GLU A 153 5.82 -0.48 7.67
N LEU A 154 4.73 -0.18 6.96
CA LEU A 154 3.68 -1.15 6.64
C LEU A 154 4.24 -2.34 5.85
N ARG A 155 5.12 -2.09 4.86
CA ARG A 155 5.79 -3.15 4.09
C ARG A 155 6.70 -4.01 4.95
N GLN A 156 7.44 -3.41 5.88
CA GLN A 156 8.30 -4.15 6.80
C GLN A 156 7.47 -5.06 7.72
N GLN A 157 6.45 -4.50 8.38
CA GLN A 157 5.57 -5.24 9.28
C GLN A 157 4.81 -6.38 8.58
N LEU A 158 4.31 -6.15 7.37
CA LEU A 158 3.67 -7.20 6.57
C LEU A 158 4.65 -8.31 6.18
N LYS A 159 5.90 -7.97 5.85
CA LYS A 159 6.96 -8.94 5.57
C LYS A 159 7.36 -9.74 6.82
N GLU A 160 7.41 -9.11 8.00
CA GLU A 160 7.62 -9.76 9.30
C GLU A 160 6.46 -10.74 9.62
N MET A 161 5.23 -10.39 9.23
CA MET A 161 4.05 -11.27 9.27
C MET A 161 3.98 -12.30 8.10
N GLY A 162 5.02 -12.42 7.28
CA GLY A 162 5.10 -13.40 6.19
C GLY A 162 4.26 -13.08 4.94
N ILE A 163 3.65 -11.89 4.86
CA ILE A 163 2.76 -11.49 3.76
C ILE A 163 3.58 -10.89 2.62
N ASN A 164 3.40 -11.40 1.40
CA ASN A 164 4.12 -10.93 0.22
C ASN A 164 3.63 -9.55 -0.22
N THR A 165 4.47 -8.53 -0.03
CA THR A 165 4.16 -7.13 -0.30
C THR A 165 4.29 -6.71 -1.78
N LYS A 166 4.73 -7.61 -2.67
CA LYS A 166 4.94 -7.29 -4.10
C LYS A 166 3.65 -7.10 -4.90
N ALA A 167 2.53 -7.66 -4.44
CA ALA A 167 1.23 -7.56 -5.12
C ALA A 167 0.46 -6.28 -4.76
N PHE A 168 0.88 -5.54 -3.74
CA PHE A 168 0.22 -4.32 -3.28
C PHE A 168 0.87 -3.09 -3.93
N PHE A 169 0.07 -2.32 -4.65
CA PHE A 169 0.51 -1.11 -5.36
C PHE A 169 0.04 0.16 -4.64
N GLU A 170 -1.11 0.13 -3.98
CA GLU A 170 -1.67 1.31 -3.30
C GLU A 170 -1.48 1.28 -1.78
N LYS A 171 -1.38 2.47 -1.14
CA LYS A 171 -1.33 2.58 0.34
C LYS A 171 -2.57 1.97 1.01
N SER A 172 -3.74 2.10 0.37
CA SER A 172 -5.02 1.49 0.77
C SER A 172 -4.90 -0.03 1.00
N GLU A 173 -4.25 -0.74 0.08
CA GLU A 173 -4.04 -2.19 0.16
C GLU A 173 -3.11 -2.57 1.32
N PHE A 174 -1.99 -1.86 1.48
CA PHE A 174 -1.07 -2.06 2.61
C PHE A 174 -1.75 -1.84 3.97
N VAL A 175 -2.53 -0.78 4.11
CA VAL A 175 -3.28 -0.43 5.32
C VAL A 175 -4.31 -1.52 5.65
N ARG A 176 -5.04 -2.00 4.64
CA ARG A 176 -6.04 -3.05 4.80
C ARG A 176 -5.42 -4.39 5.18
N ALA A 177 -4.40 -4.83 4.45
CA ALA A 177 -3.70 -6.09 4.72
C ALA A 177 -3.07 -6.10 6.12
N TYR A 178 -2.50 -4.98 6.58
CA TYR A 178 -1.94 -4.86 7.92
C TYR A 178 -3.03 -5.00 8.99
N ALA A 179 -4.14 -4.27 8.87
CA ALA A 179 -5.23 -4.32 9.84
C ALA A 179 -5.88 -5.72 9.91
N GLU A 180 -6.08 -6.37 8.75
CA GLU A 180 -6.58 -7.75 8.69
C GLU A 180 -5.61 -8.74 9.36
N ALA A 181 -4.31 -8.65 9.09
CA ALA A 181 -3.28 -9.54 9.67
C ALA A 181 -3.18 -9.42 11.20
N ILE A 182 -3.24 -8.21 11.76
CA ILE A 182 -3.21 -7.97 13.20
C ILE A 182 -4.48 -8.52 13.88
N VAL A 183 -5.65 -8.27 13.30
CA VAL A 183 -6.94 -8.67 13.90
C VAL A 183 -7.16 -10.18 13.86
N ASP A 184 -6.72 -10.83 12.80
CA ASP A 184 -6.89 -12.27 12.62
C ASP A 184 -5.76 -13.08 13.31
N GLY A 185 -4.74 -12.40 13.84
CA GLY A 185 -3.66 -12.98 14.65
C GLY A 185 -2.81 -14.02 13.92
N LYS A 186 -2.91 -14.06 12.58
CA LYS A 186 -2.28 -15.06 11.73
C LYS A 186 -1.56 -14.36 10.59
N GLY A 187 -0.25 -14.19 10.76
CA GLY A 187 0.66 -13.99 9.62
C GLY A 187 0.39 -15.06 8.56
N GLY A 188 0.21 -14.62 7.32
CA GLY A 188 -0.64 -15.32 6.36
C GLY A 188 -0.12 -16.65 5.83
N ALA A 189 -0.41 -17.75 6.53
CA ALA A 189 -0.64 -19.04 5.89
C ALA A 189 -1.98 -19.07 5.11
N SER A 190 -2.77 -18.00 5.16
CA SER A 190 -3.87 -17.68 4.24
C SER A 190 -3.38 -16.99 2.95
N GLY A 191 -2.10 -17.14 2.61
CA GLY A 191 -1.60 -16.83 1.28
C GLY A 191 -2.43 -17.56 0.25
N SER A 192 -3.22 -16.80 -0.52
CA SER A 192 -4.11 -17.28 -1.57
C SER A 192 -3.34 -17.74 -2.82
N SER A 193 -2.24 -18.45 -2.63
CA SER A 193 -1.91 -19.52 -3.54
C SER A 193 -3.03 -20.55 -3.46
N GLN A 194 -4.01 -20.39 -4.37
CA GLN A 194 -4.53 -21.54 -5.12
C GLN A 194 -3.37 -22.16 -5.94
N GLN A 195 -2.31 -22.60 -5.26
CA GLN A 195 -1.96 -24.00 -5.45
C GLN A 195 -3.25 -24.72 -5.08
N GLN A 196 -3.85 -25.34 -6.09
CA GLN A 196 -4.76 -26.42 -5.80
C GLN A 196 -4.01 -27.30 -4.80
N GLN A 197 -4.52 -27.36 -3.56
CA GLN A 197 -4.52 -28.63 -2.89
C GLN A 197 -5.30 -29.52 -3.86
N GLN A 198 -4.55 -30.15 -4.76
CA GLN A 198 -4.80 -31.52 -5.10
C GLN A 198 -5.01 -32.15 -3.74
N GLN A 199 -6.30 -32.31 -3.39
CA GLN A 199 -6.71 -33.44 -2.61
C GLN A 199 -5.96 -34.58 -3.29
N GLN A 200 -4.98 -35.14 -2.59
CA GLN A 200 -4.25 -36.28 -3.12
C GLN A 200 -5.29 -37.38 -3.11
N GLU A 201 -6.07 -37.44 -4.20
CA GLU A 201 -6.86 -38.61 -4.52
C GLU A 201 -5.89 -39.77 -4.41
N PRO A 202 -6.26 -40.81 -3.64
CA PRO A 202 -5.32 -41.88 -3.30
C PRO A 202 -4.71 -42.39 -4.60
N PHE A 203 -3.38 -42.25 -4.71
CA PHE A 203 -2.63 -42.45 -5.95
C PHE A 203 -3.08 -43.75 -6.62
N ASP A 204 -3.83 -43.62 -7.72
CA ASP A 204 -4.40 -44.76 -8.42
C ASP A 204 -3.33 -45.33 -9.36
N PRO A 205 -2.82 -46.55 -9.11
CA PRO A 205 -1.79 -47.17 -9.93
C PRO A 205 -2.29 -47.58 -11.33
N GLU A 206 -3.59 -47.45 -11.65
CA GLU A 206 -4.07 -47.56 -13.03
C GLU A 206 -3.71 -46.34 -13.91
N TYR A 207 -3.36 -45.19 -13.31
CA TYR A 207 -2.76 -44.09 -14.07
C TYR A 207 -1.36 -44.47 -14.57
N ARG A 208 -1.32 -45.03 -15.78
CA ARG A 208 -0.08 -45.15 -16.54
C ARG A 208 0.54 -43.77 -16.74
N ASP A 209 1.84 -43.66 -16.45
CA ASP A 209 2.61 -42.44 -16.67
C ASP A 209 2.36 -41.87 -18.07
N VAL A 210 1.65 -40.74 -18.12
CA VAL A 210 1.40 -40.02 -19.37
C VAL A 210 2.68 -39.29 -19.74
N VAL A 211 3.53 -39.97 -20.50
CA VAL A 211 4.74 -39.36 -21.06
C VAL A 211 4.34 -38.25 -22.01
N LEU A 212 4.39 -37.01 -21.53
CA LEU A 212 4.18 -35.81 -22.33
C LEU A 212 5.33 -35.64 -23.32
N GLN A 213 5.23 -36.31 -24.47
CA GLN A 213 6.12 -36.05 -25.60
C GLN A 213 5.89 -34.61 -26.07
N LYS A 214 6.95 -33.79 -25.98
CA LYS A 214 6.90 -32.40 -26.41
C LYS A 214 6.59 -32.35 -27.92
N PHE A 215 5.62 -31.52 -28.30
CA PHE A 215 5.20 -31.38 -29.69
C PHE A 215 6.26 -30.63 -30.50
N ASP A 216 7.13 -31.36 -31.19
CA ASP A 216 8.07 -30.79 -32.17
C ASP A 216 7.35 -30.64 -33.52
N ALA A 217 6.84 -29.43 -33.75
CA ALA A 217 6.10 -29.07 -34.97
C ALA A 217 6.89 -29.31 -36.27
N GLU A 218 8.22 -29.31 -36.19
CA GLU A 218 9.12 -29.56 -37.32
C GLU A 218 9.23 -31.07 -37.64
N ALA A 219 9.21 -31.94 -36.63
CA ALA A 219 9.24 -33.39 -36.80
C ALA A 219 7.91 -33.94 -37.35
N GLN A 220 6.77 -33.34 -37.00
CA GLN A 220 5.45 -33.79 -37.47
C GLN A 220 5.04 -33.31 -38.86
N LYS A 221 5.79 -32.39 -39.49
CA LYS A 221 5.54 -31.96 -40.88
C LYS A 221 5.52 -33.12 -41.89
N GLY A 222 6.22 -34.22 -41.60
CA GLY A 222 6.21 -35.44 -42.41
C GLY A 222 5.08 -36.43 -42.12
N TYR A 223 4.42 -36.35 -40.95
CA TYR A 223 3.43 -37.34 -40.50
C TYR A 223 1.98 -36.90 -40.63
N LEU A 224 1.70 -35.58 -40.62
CA LEU A 224 0.32 -35.05 -40.68
C LEU A 224 -0.25 -34.88 -42.11
N LEU A 225 0.53 -35.20 -43.16
CA LEU A 225 0.15 -34.98 -44.57
C LEU A 225 0.08 -36.25 -45.43
N ALA A 226 0.19 -37.43 -44.82
CA ALA A 226 -0.10 -38.72 -45.47
C ALA A 226 -1.53 -39.21 -45.22
N GLY A 227 -2.40 -38.37 -44.64
CA GLY A 227 -3.80 -38.68 -44.39
C GLY A 227 -4.60 -38.73 -45.68
N THR A 228 -5.13 -39.91 -46.02
CA THR A 228 -6.07 -40.12 -47.13
C THR A 228 -7.24 -39.13 -47.02
N ILE A 229 -7.52 -38.39 -48.09
CA ILE A 229 -8.70 -37.51 -48.16
C ILE A 229 -9.93 -38.42 -48.08
N ILE A 230 -10.71 -38.26 -47.02
CA ILE A 230 -12.01 -38.94 -46.88
C ILE A 230 -13.04 -38.06 -47.58
N ASP A 231 -13.28 -38.33 -48.86
CA ASP A 231 -14.40 -37.73 -49.58
C ASP A 231 -15.72 -38.26 -49.01
N ILE A 232 -16.53 -37.35 -48.47
CA ILE A 232 -17.86 -37.67 -47.92
C ILE A 232 -18.88 -37.42 -49.04
N ASP A 233 -19.18 -38.46 -49.82
CA ASP A 233 -20.20 -38.41 -50.88
C ASP A 233 -21.60 -38.19 -50.28
N LEU A 234 -22.07 -36.95 -50.39
CA LEU A 234 -23.40 -36.55 -49.93
C LEU A 234 -24.46 -36.90 -50.99
N LYS A 235 -25.03 -38.11 -50.93
CA LYS A 235 -26.15 -38.50 -51.79
C LYS A 235 -27.44 -37.77 -51.39
N GLN A 236 -28.11 -37.16 -52.38
CA GLN A 236 -29.51 -36.74 -52.33
C GLN A 236 -30.41 -37.82 -52.94
#